data_AF-A0A931Z295-F1
#
_entry.id   AF-A0A931Z295-F1
#
_cell.length_a   1.000
_cell.length_b   1.000
_cell.length_c   1.000
_cell.angle_alpha   90.00
_cell.angle_beta   90.00
_cell.angle_gamma   90.00
#
_symmetry.space_group_name_H-M   'P 1'
#
loop_
_entity.id
_entity.type
_entity.pdbx_description
1 polymer ?
#
loop_
_entity_poly.entity_id
_entity_poly.type
_entity_poly.pdbx_seq_one_letter_code
_entity_poly.pdbx_strand_id
1 'polypeptide(L)'
;MKNGLALFFGVFAALALSWAGLLLTAQRQFGGLSQFKDPADETLYPQPMPGLANQGRLVYQDLGCATCHTQQVRREGFGADLARKWGQRGGYARDYIRDQSVHLGSSRVGPDLRNAGNTELHAYADAGYFYQLLYAPASVAPGSLMPAHAFLFDVHPVAGRQPSAHALKLSSKFSPGPGLEVVPTARAQAENLDLMDKWLDAIARDTRPARTLLEKVTRNKPADAMDACYTADLAIRCCRSASSG
;
A
#
# COMPACT_ATOMS: atom_id res chain seq x y z
N MET A 1 -33.92 -28.06 35.78
CA MET A 1 -33.55 -28.30 34.36
C MET A 1 -32.62 -29.51 34.29
N LYS A 2 -33.09 -30.71 33.92
CA LYS A 2 -32.25 -31.93 33.98
C LYS A 2 -31.16 -32.00 32.90
N ASN A 3 -31.33 -31.27 31.80
CA ASN A 3 -30.40 -31.29 30.65
C ASN A 3 -29.54 -30.03 30.52
N GLY A 4 -29.57 -29.13 31.53
CA GLY A 4 -28.89 -27.83 31.43
C GLY A 4 -27.38 -27.95 31.19
N LEU A 5 -26.74 -28.91 31.85
CA LEU A 5 -25.31 -29.16 31.71
C LEU A 5 -24.95 -29.71 30.31
N ALA A 6 -25.76 -30.63 29.78
CA ALA A 6 -25.56 -31.19 28.45
C ALA A 6 -25.76 -30.13 27.35
N LEU A 7 -26.78 -29.28 27.49
CA LEU A 7 -26.99 -28.14 26.59
C LEU A 7 -25.83 -27.15 26.64
N PHE A 8 -25.34 -26.83 27.84
CA PHE A 8 -24.19 -25.94 28.02
C PHE A 8 -22.95 -26.46 27.29
N PHE A 9 -22.55 -27.71 27.53
CA PHE A 9 -21.36 -28.27 26.87
C PHE A 9 -21.54 -28.43 25.36
N GLY A 10 -22.75 -28.77 24.90
CA GLY A 10 -23.05 -28.83 23.47
C GLY A 10 -22.87 -27.49 22.77
N VAL A 11 -23.43 -26.41 23.34
CA VAL A 11 -23.29 -25.05 22.81
C VAL A 11 -21.83 -24.59 22.88
N PHE A 12 -21.15 -24.82 24.01
CA PHE A 12 -19.74 -24.47 24.17
C PHE A 12 -18.86 -25.18 23.14
N ALA A 13 -19.05 -26.48 22.93
CA ALA A 13 -18.29 -27.25 21.95
C ALA A 13 -18.52 -26.75 20.53
N ALA A 14 -19.77 -26.44 20.15
CA ALA A 14 -20.08 -25.89 18.84
C ALA A 14 -19.38 -24.54 18.59
N LEU A 15 -19.40 -23.64 19.57
CA LEU A 15 -18.71 -22.35 19.49
C LEU A 15 -17.19 -22.51 19.45
N ALA A 16 -16.64 -23.36 20.32
CA ALA A 16 -15.20 -23.62 20.38
C ALA A 16 -14.66 -24.23 19.09
N LEU A 17 -15.35 -25.21 18.51
CA LEU A 17 -14.98 -25.84 17.25
C LEU A 17 -15.12 -24.87 16.07
N SER A 18 -16.17 -24.05 16.04
CA SER A 18 -16.34 -23.02 15.01
C SER A 18 -15.20 -21.99 15.07
N TRP A 19 -14.88 -21.48 16.26
CA TRP A 19 -13.79 -20.54 16.48
C TRP A 19 -12.42 -21.14 16.15
N ALA A 20 -12.15 -22.37 16.62
CA ALA A 20 -10.91 -23.08 16.33
C ALA A 20 -10.75 -23.35 14.83
N GLY A 21 -11.82 -23.77 14.16
CA GLY A 21 -11.84 -23.96 12.71
C GLY A 21 -11.39 -22.70 11.98
N LEU A 22 -12.01 -21.56 12.29
CA LEU A 22 -11.67 -20.26 11.70
C LEU A 22 -10.18 -19.89 11.90
N LEU A 23 -9.68 -20.01 13.13
CA LEU A 23 -8.29 -19.67 13.45
C LEU A 23 -7.29 -20.60 12.78
N LEU A 24 -7.54 -21.92 12.83
CA LEU A 24 -6.64 -22.91 12.25
C LEU A 24 -6.61 -22.80 10.72
N THR A 25 -7.73 -22.50 10.08
CA THR A 25 -7.75 -22.25 8.63
C THR A 25 -6.99 -20.98 8.27
N ALA A 26 -7.19 -19.88 9.01
CA ALA A 26 -6.49 -18.63 8.76
C ALA A 26 -4.97 -18.79 8.98
N GLN A 27 -4.58 -19.49 10.05
CA GLN A 27 -3.17 -19.77 10.34
C GLN A 27 -2.54 -20.66 9.27
N ARG A 28 -3.27 -21.66 8.76
CA ARG A 28 -2.78 -22.49 7.66
C ARG A 28 -2.62 -21.69 6.36
N GLN A 29 -3.53 -20.76 6.08
CA GLN A 29 -3.51 -19.96 4.86
C GLN A 29 -2.45 -18.85 4.88
N PHE A 30 -2.25 -18.18 6.02
CA PHE A 30 -1.45 -16.95 6.11
C PHE A 30 -0.28 -17.02 7.10
N GLY A 31 -0.33 -17.91 8.09
CA GLY A 31 0.64 -17.93 9.19
C GLY A 31 2.07 -18.29 8.77
N GLY A 32 2.23 -18.95 7.62
CA GLY A 32 3.54 -19.30 7.06
C GLY A 32 4.08 -18.29 6.03
N LEU A 33 3.40 -17.17 5.75
CA LEU A 33 3.82 -16.24 4.71
C LEU A 33 5.18 -15.61 5.01
N SER A 34 6.17 -15.95 4.20
CA SER A 34 7.52 -15.40 4.25
C SER A 34 7.68 -14.18 3.31
N GLN A 35 8.84 -13.52 3.32
CA GLN A 35 9.17 -12.57 2.26
C GLN A 35 9.46 -13.30 0.94
N PHE A 36 9.23 -12.62 -0.18
CA PHE A 36 9.67 -13.06 -1.51
C PHE A 36 11.11 -12.62 -1.74
N LYS A 37 11.98 -13.53 -2.17
CA LYS A 37 13.36 -13.21 -2.58
C LYS A 37 13.41 -13.01 -4.09
N ASP A 38 13.76 -11.81 -4.54
CA ASP A 38 13.89 -11.51 -5.96
C ASP A 38 15.10 -12.27 -6.55
N PRO A 39 14.92 -13.09 -7.60
CA PRO A 39 16.02 -13.82 -8.22
C PRO A 39 17.09 -12.93 -8.88
N ALA A 40 16.77 -11.68 -9.22
CA ALA A 40 17.67 -10.80 -9.97
C ALA A 40 18.69 -10.10 -9.07
N ASP A 41 18.29 -9.67 -7.87
CA ASP A 41 19.14 -8.88 -6.96
C ASP A 41 19.19 -9.46 -5.53
N GLU A 42 18.56 -10.62 -5.31
CA GLU A 42 18.48 -11.32 -4.03
C GLU A 42 17.80 -10.55 -2.89
N THR A 43 17.14 -9.43 -3.19
CA THR A 43 16.47 -8.60 -2.19
C THR A 43 15.17 -9.25 -1.71
N LEU A 44 14.83 -9.02 -0.43
CA LEU A 44 13.63 -9.56 0.21
C LEU A 44 12.49 -8.55 0.24
N TYR A 45 11.33 -8.93 -0.29
CA TYR A 45 10.13 -8.10 -0.30
C TYR A 45 8.97 -8.72 0.48
N PRO A 46 8.12 -7.90 1.13
CA PRO A 46 8.21 -6.44 1.24
C PRO A 46 9.35 -6.02 2.19
N GLN A 47 10.00 -4.90 1.88
CA GLN A 47 11.05 -4.32 2.74
C GLN A 47 10.43 -3.73 4.01
N PRO A 48 11.14 -3.76 5.16
CA PRO A 48 10.65 -3.12 6.38
C PRO A 48 10.46 -1.61 6.19
N MET A 49 9.38 -1.07 6.75
CA MET A 49 9.08 0.35 6.69
C MET A 49 10.06 1.17 7.56
N PRO A 50 10.74 2.19 7.01
CA PRO A 50 11.63 3.07 7.78
C PRO A 50 10.91 3.79 8.93
N GLY A 51 11.67 4.27 9.92
CA GLY A 51 11.11 4.96 11.10
C GLY A 51 10.25 6.19 10.75
N LEU A 52 10.71 7.03 9.82
CA LEU A 52 9.95 8.20 9.38
C LEU A 52 8.69 7.82 8.58
N ALA A 53 8.75 6.75 7.78
CA ALA A 53 7.57 6.22 7.07
C ALA A 53 6.51 5.69 8.05
N ASN A 54 6.92 5.09 9.17
CA ASN A 54 5.99 4.70 10.24
C ASN A 54 5.32 5.92 10.89
N GLN A 55 6.03 7.03 11.07
CA GLN A 55 5.44 8.27 11.59
C GLN A 55 4.42 8.85 10.59
N GLY A 56 4.76 8.88 9.29
CA GLY A 56 3.83 9.26 8.23
C GLY A 56 2.58 8.39 8.20
N ARG A 57 2.71 7.08 8.44
CA ARG A 57 1.57 6.17 8.55
C ARG A 57 0.64 6.52 9.71
N LEU A 58 1.18 6.94 10.86
CA LEU A 58 0.35 7.40 11.99
C LEU A 58 -0.38 8.70 11.63
N VAL A 59 0.26 9.61 10.89
CA VAL A 59 -0.41 10.82 10.39
C VAL A 59 -1.53 10.44 9.41
N TYR A 60 -1.27 9.53 8.46
CA TYR A 60 -2.28 9.01 7.53
C TYR A 60 -3.51 8.41 8.23
N GLN A 61 -3.28 7.71 9.35
CA GLN A 61 -4.36 7.20 10.21
C GLN A 61 -5.14 8.32 10.89
N ASP A 62 -4.44 9.28 11.51
CA ASP A 62 -5.05 10.39 12.25
C ASP A 62 -5.89 11.30 11.34
N LEU A 63 -5.43 11.49 10.10
CA LEU A 63 -6.17 12.24 9.07
C LEU A 63 -7.37 11.47 8.48
N GLY A 64 -7.51 10.17 8.80
CA GLY A 64 -8.60 9.34 8.30
C GLY A 64 -8.53 9.07 6.79
N CYS A 65 -7.35 9.17 6.18
CA CYS A 65 -7.15 9.05 4.73
C CYS A 65 -7.67 7.72 4.14
N ALA A 66 -7.65 6.64 4.94
CA ALA A 66 -8.17 5.32 4.58
C ALA A 66 -9.69 5.31 4.28
N THR A 67 -10.42 6.36 4.69
CA THR A 67 -11.85 6.50 4.40
C THR A 67 -12.08 6.76 2.92
N CYS A 68 -11.18 7.50 2.25
CA CYS A 68 -11.31 7.91 0.84
C CYS A 68 -10.37 7.16 -0.10
N HIS A 69 -9.28 6.61 0.42
CA HIS A 69 -8.24 5.93 -0.32
C HIS A 69 -8.10 4.48 0.10
N THR A 70 -7.98 3.58 -0.87
CA THR A 70 -7.61 2.19 -0.62
C THR A 70 -6.10 2.01 -0.71
N GLN A 71 -5.57 0.97 -0.06
CA GLN A 71 -4.22 0.47 -0.32
C GLN A 71 -4.29 -1.01 -0.69
N GLN A 72 -5.10 -1.32 -1.70
CA GLN A 72 -5.34 -2.65 -2.20
C GLN A 72 -5.63 -2.61 -3.71
N VAL A 73 -4.58 -2.64 -4.53
CA VAL A 73 -4.73 -2.76 -5.98
C VAL A 73 -5.36 -4.11 -6.32
N ARG A 74 -6.47 -4.07 -7.05
CA ARG A 74 -7.19 -5.27 -7.50
C ARG A 74 -6.41 -6.00 -8.58
N ARG A 75 -6.57 -7.32 -8.63
CA ARG A 75 -5.96 -8.18 -9.65
C ARG A 75 -6.54 -7.88 -11.02
N GLU A 76 -5.77 -8.21 -12.06
CA GLU A 76 -6.22 -8.13 -13.45
C GLU A 76 -7.53 -8.89 -13.64
N GLY A 77 -8.47 -8.31 -14.39
CA GLY A 77 -9.82 -8.85 -14.58
C GLY A 77 -10.81 -8.55 -13.44
N PHE A 78 -10.35 -8.05 -12.29
CA PHE A 78 -11.20 -7.76 -11.11
C PHE A 78 -11.36 -6.25 -10.85
N GLY A 79 -11.42 -5.43 -11.90
CA GLY A 79 -11.60 -3.98 -11.81
C GLY A 79 -10.72 -3.23 -12.80
N ALA A 80 -10.69 -1.90 -12.65
CA ALA A 80 -9.95 -1.01 -13.55
C ALA A 80 -8.65 -0.47 -12.95
N ASP A 81 -8.16 -1.01 -11.83
CA ASP A 81 -7.05 -0.42 -11.06
C ASP A 81 -5.75 -0.37 -11.87
N LEU A 82 -5.42 -1.47 -12.57
CA LEU A 82 -4.24 -1.53 -13.43
C LEU A 82 -4.39 -0.62 -14.65
N ALA A 83 -5.58 -0.55 -15.25
CA ALA A 83 -5.88 0.37 -16.35
C ALA A 83 -5.79 1.84 -15.93
N ARG A 84 -6.14 2.15 -14.67
CA ARG A 84 -5.95 3.46 -14.03
C ARG A 84 -4.52 3.71 -13.54
N LYS A 85 -3.60 2.77 -13.79
CA LYS A 85 -2.19 2.81 -13.38
C LYS A 85 -1.98 2.90 -11.87
N TRP A 86 -2.94 2.48 -11.05
CA TRP A 86 -2.80 2.46 -9.58
C TRP A 86 -1.78 1.43 -9.08
N GLY A 87 -1.42 0.47 -9.91
CA GLY A 87 -0.31 -0.45 -9.67
C GLY A 87 0.10 -1.16 -10.95
N GLN A 88 1.27 -1.79 -10.92
CA GLN A 88 1.75 -2.65 -12.01
C GLN A 88 1.20 -4.09 -11.90
N ARG A 89 0.81 -4.52 -10.69
CA ARG A 89 0.14 -5.80 -10.42
C ARG A 89 -0.91 -5.63 -9.32
N GLY A 90 -1.83 -6.59 -9.23
CA GLY A 90 -2.72 -6.71 -8.07
C GLY A 90 -1.95 -7.05 -6.79
N GLY A 91 -2.46 -6.60 -5.65
CA GLY A 91 -1.88 -6.88 -4.34
C GLY A 91 -2.12 -8.32 -3.87
N TYR A 92 -1.18 -8.81 -3.06
CA TYR A 92 -1.21 -10.13 -2.44
C TYR A 92 -1.13 -10.02 -0.92
N ALA A 93 -1.63 -11.03 -0.19
CA ALA A 93 -1.54 -11.07 1.27
C ALA A 93 -0.09 -10.92 1.78
N ARG A 94 0.88 -11.46 1.03
CA ARG A 94 2.32 -11.36 1.31
C ARG A 94 2.81 -9.90 1.37
N ASP A 95 2.21 -8.99 0.60
CA ASP A 95 2.65 -7.61 0.53
C ASP A 95 2.45 -6.91 1.90
N TYR A 96 1.56 -7.42 2.76
CA TYR A 96 1.19 -6.80 4.03
C TYR A 96 1.86 -7.45 5.26
N ILE A 97 2.74 -8.45 5.09
CA ILE A 97 3.31 -9.21 6.23
C ILE A 97 4.20 -8.38 7.17
N ARG A 98 4.66 -7.22 6.71
CA ARG A 98 5.46 -6.26 7.50
C ARG A 98 4.60 -5.12 8.07
N ASP A 99 3.32 -5.04 7.71
CA ASP A 99 2.42 -3.99 8.17
C ASP A 99 1.86 -4.37 9.54
N GLN A 100 2.14 -3.57 10.58
CA GLN A 100 1.58 -3.82 11.92
C GLN A 100 0.05 -3.68 11.95
N SER A 101 -0.49 -2.80 11.09
CA SER A 101 -1.92 -2.63 10.88
C SER A 101 -2.16 -2.40 9.40
N VAL A 102 -3.00 -3.24 8.81
CA VAL A 102 -3.25 -3.26 7.37
C VAL A 102 -4.32 -2.23 7.01
N HIS A 103 -4.08 -1.39 6.00
CA HIS A 103 -4.96 -0.28 5.61
C HIS A 103 -5.55 -0.49 4.21
N LEU A 104 -6.38 -1.52 4.06
CA LEU A 104 -7.01 -1.80 2.76
C LEU A 104 -7.91 -0.64 2.27
N GLY A 105 -8.44 0.16 3.21
CA GLY A 105 -9.37 1.26 2.96
C GLY A 105 -10.81 0.79 2.76
N SER A 106 -11.76 1.71 2.90
CA SER A 106 -13.21 1.39 2.83
C SER A 106 -13.89 1.90 1.55
N SER A 107 -13.45 3.03 1.00
CA SER A 107 -14.02 3.63 -0.20
C SER A 107 -12.94 4.15 -1.14
N ARG A 108 -13.31 4.39 -2.40
CA ARG A 108 -12.41 4.83 -3.50
C ARG A 108 -12.90 6.13 -4.11
N VAL A 109 -13.06 7.15 -3.25
CA VAL A 109 -13.29 8.52 -3.71
C VAL A 109 -12.01 9.07 -4.34
N GLY A 110 -10.85 8.77 -3.74
CA GLY A 110 -9.53 9.02 -4.29
C GLY A 110 -8.90 7.79 -4.94
N PRO A 111 -7.70 7.93 -5.54
CA PRO A 111 -6.94 6.81 -6.08
C PRO A 111 -6.48 5.82 -4.99
N ASP A 112 -6.17 4.59 -5.40
CA ASP A 112 -5.48 3.63 -4.54
C ASP A 112 -4.02 4.06 -4.33
N LEU A 113 -3.56 4.04 -3.09
CA LEU A 113 -2.26 4.57 -2.69
C LEU A 113 -1.22 3.49 -2.39
N ARG A 114 -1.52 2.21 -2.65
CA ARG A 114 -0.59 1.13 -2.32
C ARG A 114 0.77 1.27 -3.02
N ASN A 115 0.76 1.79 -4.24
CA ASN A 115 1.96 2.01 -5.06
C ASN A 115 2.23 3.49 -5.32
N ALA A 116 1.78 4.37 -4.42
CA ALA A 116 1.75 5.82 -4.62
C ALA A 116 3.08 6.46 -5.03
N GLY A 117 4.21 5.90 -4.60
CA GLY A 117 5.53 6.44 -4.90
C GLY A 117 6.27 5.69 -5.98
N ASN A 118 5.56 4.90 -6.78
CA ASN A 118 6.09 4.54 -8.07
C ASN A 118 6.02 5.78 -8.98
N THR A 119 7.16 6.44 -9.15
CA THR A 119 7.33 7.66 -9.95
C THR A 119 6.99 7.45 -11.43
N GLU A 120 7.09 6.23 -11.95
CA GLU A 120 6.67 5.90 -13.33
C GLU A 120 5.13 5.85 -13.47
N LEU A 121 4.42 5.63 -12.36
CA LEU A 121 2.95 5.54 -12.35
C LEU A 121 2.28 6.85 -11.96
N HIS A 122 2.88 7.61 -11.03
CA HIS A 122 2.17 8.65 -10.29
C HIS A 122 2.96 9.94 -10.16
N ALA A 123 2.35 11.06 -10.57
CA ALA A 123 2.93 12.40 -10.38
C ALA A 123 3.05 12.79 -8.90
N TYR A 124 2.18 12.24 -8.04
CA TYR A 124 2.21 12.45 -6.59
C TYR A 124 3.27 11.61 -5.86
N ALA A 125 4.09 10.87 -6.59
CA ALA A 125 5.35 10.36 -6.07
C ALA A 125 6.36 11.49 -5.82
N ASP A 126 6.27 12.60 -6.58
CA ASP A 126 7.07 13.79 -6.33
C ASP A 126 6.63 14.49 -5.03
N ALA A 127 7.58 14.73 -4.13
CA ALA A 127 7.30 15.37 -2.85
C ALA A 127 6.72 16.78 -3.02
N GLY A 128 7.19 17.55 -4.01
CA GLY A 128 6.65 18.89 -4.28
C GLY A 128 5.17 18.85 -4.66
N TYR A 129 4.81 17.94 -5.57
CA TYR A 129 3.42 17.69 -5.98
C TYR A 129 2.58 17.22 -4.79
N PHE A 130 3.07 16.27 -4.00
CA PHE A 130 2.34 15.73 -2.86
C PHE A 130 2.06 16.79 -1.78
N TYR A 131 3.04 17.66 -1.46
CA TYR A 131 2.80 18.77 -0.54
C TYR A 131 1.75 19.74 -1.07
N GLN A 132 1.78 20.06 -2.37
CA GLN A 132 0.76 20.92 -2.97
C GLN A 132 -0.63 20.25 -2.92
N LEU A 133 -0.70 18.94 -3.17
CA LEU A 133 -1.92 18.16 -3.05
C LEU A 133 -2.47 18.21 -1.62
N LEU A 134 -1.63 18.07 -0.59
CA LEU A 134 -2.07 18.17 0.80
C LEU A 134 -2.48 19.60 1.19
N TYR A 135 -1.71 20.61 0.80
CA TYR A 135 -1.96 22.00 1.16
C TYR A 135 -3.20 22.57 0.45
N ALA A 136 -3.28 22.38 -0.86
CA ALA A 136 -4.35 22.90 -1.71
C ALA A 136 -4.63 21.92 -2.86
N PRO A 137 -5.43 20.86 -2.64
CA PRO A 137 -5.67 19.82 -3.65
C PRO A 137 -6.11 20.35 -5.02
N ALA A 138 -6.93 21.41 -5.02
CA ALA A 138 -7.41 22.07 -6.23
C ALA A 138 -6.31 22.78 -7.05
N SER A 139 -5.10 22.98 -6.51
CA SER A 139 -3.98 23.60 -7.21
C SER A 139 -3.31 22.66 -8.22
N VAL A 140 -3.30 21.36 -7.91
CA VAL A 140 -2.67 20.32 -8.75
C VAL A 140 -3.69 19.37 -9.38
N ALA A 141 -4.88 19.25 -8.78
CA ALA A 141 -5.98 18.43 -9.28
C ALA A 141 -7.28 19.27 -9.26
N PRO A 142 -7.56 20.06 -10.31
CA PRO A 142 -8.78 20.86 -10.39
C PRO A 142 -10.04 19.99 -10.24
N GLY A 143 -10.94 20.38 -9.34
CA GLY A 143 -12.15 19.61 -9.04
C GLY A 143 -11.95 18.44 -8.06
N SER A 144 -10.79 18.32 -7.42
CA SER A 144 -10.56 17.33 -6.37
C SER A 144 -11.55 17.50 -5.20
N LEU A 145 -12.08 16.37 -4.72
CA LEU A 145 -12.92 16.29 -3.51
C LEU A 145 -12.09 16.06 -2.24
N MET A 146 -10.77 15.93 -2.38
CA MET A 146 -9.87 15.76 -1.24
C MET A 146 -9.92 17.03 -0.36
N PRO A 147 -10.09 16.89 0.97
CA PRO A 147 -9.97 18.02 1.89
C PRO A 147 -8.56 18.59 1.88
N ALA A 148 -8.44 19.91 2.06
CA ALA A 148 -7.15 20.55 2.26
C ALA A 148 -6.64 20.31 3.69
N HIS A 149 -5.43 19.80 3.83
CA HIS A 149 -4.70 19.65 5.09
C HIS A 149 -3.72 20.81 5.31
N ALA A 150 -4.18 22.04 5.07
CA ALA A 150 -3.34 23.24 5.16
C ALA A 150 -2.71 23.45 6.55
N PHE A 151 -3.33 22.91 7.61
CA PHE A 151 -2.81 22.96 8.98
C PHE A 151 -1.51 22.16 9.19
N LEU A 152 -1.11 21.33 8.22
CA LEU A 152 0.19 20.66 8.25
C LEU A 152 1.34 21.56 7.76
N PHE A 153 1.04 22.81 7.39
CA PHE A 153 1.99 23.74 6.83
C PHE A 153 2.00 25.04 7.62
N ASP A 154 3.20 25.61 7.77
CA ASP A 154 3.40 26.91 8.38
C ASP A 154 3.58 27.99 7.30
N VAL A 155 3.08 29.19 7.59
CA VAL A 155 3.21 30.35 6.70
C VAL A 155 4.14 31.36 7.35
N HIS A 156 5.20 31.73 6.64
CA HIS A 156 6.21 32.67 7.14
C HIS A 156 6.56 33.73 6.08
N PRO A 157 6.95 34.95 6.50
CA PRO A 157 7.38 35.98 5.57
C PRO A 157 8.77 35.71 5.01
N VAL A 158 8.89 35.79 3.68
CA VAL A 158 10.15 35.83 2.94
C VAL A 158 10.71 37.24 3.05
N ALA A 159 11.25 37.58 4.22
CA ALA A 159 11.74 38.93 4.54
C ALA A 159 13.09 39.24 3.84
N GLY A 160 13.10 39.25 2.50
CA GLY A 160 14.30 39.49 1.68
C GLY A 160 15.36 38.38 1.74
N ARG A 161 15.01 37.21 2.28
CA ARG A 161 15.85 36.01 2.32
C ARG A 161 15.58 35.12 1.11
N GLN A 162 16.49 34.19 0.85
CA GLN A 162 16.21 33.08 -0.06
C GLN A 162 15.04 32.26 0.48
N PRO A 163 14.12 31.78 -0.38
CA PRO A 163 13.04 30.88 0.03
C PRO A 163 13.59 29.65 0.76
N SER A 164 12.84 29.17 1.75
CA SER A 164 13.18 27.96 2.49
C SER A 164 13.31 26.76 1.54
N ALA A 165 14.24 25.84 1.81
CA ALA A 165 14.53 24.71 0.92
C ALA A 165 13.31 23.83 0.60
N HIS A 166 12.35 23.76 1.53
CA HIS A 166 11.11 22.98 1.39
C HIS A 166 9.87 23.85 1.11
N ALA A 167 10.03 25.12 0.70
CA ALA A 167 8.91 25.98 0.40
C ALA A 167 8.10 25.47 -0.81
N LEU A 168 6.77 25.49 -0.69
CA LEU A 168 5.88 25.02 -1.76
C LEU A 168 5.87 26.00 -2.93
N LYS A 169 5.93 25.45 -4.15
CA LYS A 169 5.81 26.20 -5.40
C LYS A 169 4.33 26.33 -5.80
N LEU A 170 3.63 27.30 -5.22
CA LEU A 170 2.21 27.54 -5.47
C LEU A 170 2.00 28.59 -6.57
N SER A 171 0.93 28.44 -7.35
CA SER A 171 0.48 29.50 -8.25
C SER A 171 -0.15 30.65 -7.46
N SER A 172 -0.16 31.85 -8.04
CA SER A 172 -0.61 33.09 -7.36
C SER A 172 -2.01 32.98 -6.73
N LYS A 173 -2.90 32.17 -7.31
CA LYS A 173 -4.26 31.92 -6.79
C LYS A 173 -4.29 31.19 -5.45
N PHE A 174 -3.33 30.31 -5.19
CA PHE A 174 -3.28 29.47 -3.99
C PHE A 174 -2.18 29.91 -3.00
N SER A 175 -1.44 30.97 -3.34
CA SER A 175 -0.43 31.56 -2.48
C SER A 175 -1.09 32.34 -1.33
N PRO A 176 -0.54 32.27 -0.10
CA PRO A 176 -1.10 32.98 1.06
C PRO A 176 -0.99 34.51 0.97
N GLY A 177 -0.17 35.06 0.08
CA GLY A 177 -0.04 36.49 -0.14
C GLY A 177 1.35 36.90 -0.65
N PRO A 178 1.55 38.17 -1.03
CA PRO A 178 2.84 38.67 -1.52
C PRO A 178 3.91 38.56 -0.45
N GLY A 179 5.04 37.93 -0.77
CA GLY A 179 6.18 37.80 0.15
C GLY A 179 5.98 36.81 1.29
N LEU A 180 4.96 35.95 1.23
CA LEU A 180 4.75 34.85 2.16
C LEU A 180 5.12 33.52 1.50
N GLU A 181 5.80 32.65 2.24
CA GLU A 181 6.07 31.27 1.84
C GLU A 181 5.30 30.28 2.72
N VAL A 182 4.98 29.12 2.13
CA VAL A 182 4.35 27.99 2.80
C VAL A 182 5.40 26.90 2.93
N VAL A 183 5.67 26.45 4.17
CA VAL A 183 6.69 25.46 4.47
C VAL A 183 6.03 24.28 5.20
N PRO A 184 6.31 23.02 4.82
CA PRO A 184 5.76 21.86 5.51
C PRO A 184 6.32 21.76 6.92
N THR A 185 5.43 21.57 7.90
CA THR A 185 5.83 21.24 9.29
C THR A 185 6.55 19.89 9.33
N ALA A 186 7.21 19.59 10.46
CA ALA A 186 7.76 18.24 10.68
C ALA A 186 6.70 17.13 10.56
N ARG A 187 5.43 17.44 10.87
CA ARG A 187 4.31 16.52 10.71
C ARG A 187 3.96 16.30 9.23
N ALA A 188 3.94 17.35 8.41
CA ALA A 188 3.82 17.21 6.95
C ALA A 188 4.98 16.44 6.34
N GLN A 189 6.21 16.67 6.81
CA GLN A 189 7.40 15.96 6.35
C GLN A 189 7.45 14.50 6.81
N ALA A 190 6.82 14.16 7.93
CA ALA A 190 6.62 12.76 8.30
C ALA A 190 5.69 12.07 7.29
N GLU A 191 4.66 12.77 6.81
CA GLU A 191 3.72 12.26 5.80
C GLU A 191 4.30 12.27 4.38
N ASN A 192 5.14 13.24 4.05
CA ASN A 192 5.75 13.40 2.75
C ASN A 192 7.25 13.13 2.81
N LEU A 193 7.60 12.11 2.09
CA LEU A 193 8.67 11.26 2.46
C LEU A 193 9.74 11.41 1.38
N ASP A 194 10.72 12.25 1.66
CA ASP A 194 12.05 12.20 1.02
C ASP A 194 12.73 10.83 1.27
N LEU A 195 12.14 10.00 2.14
CA LEU A 195 12.47 8.59 2.39
C LEU A 195 11.46 7.58 1.78
N MET A 196 10.34 8.05 1.24
CA MET A 196 9.35 7.27 0.48
C MET A 196 9.88 7.12 -0.91
N ASP A 197 10.64 8.04 -1.47
CA ASP A 197 11.32 7.74 -2.72
C ASP A 197 12.18 6.49 -2.60
N LYS A 198 12.84 6.23 -1.45
CA LYS A 198 13.60 4.99 -1.23
C LYS A 198 12.74 3.78 -0.86
N TRP A 199 11.70 3.94 -0.03
CA TRP A 199 10.81 2.85 0.39
C TRP A 199 9.74 2.50 -0.66
N LEU A 200 9.16 3.50 -1.32
CA LEU A 200 8.28 3.38 -2.48
C LEU A 200 9.03 3.03 -3.75
N ASP A 201 10.32 3.36 -3.93
CA ASP A 201 11.14 2.69 -4.95
C ASP A 201 11.26 1.19 -4.64
N ALA A 202 11.45 0.83 -3.37
CA ALA A 202 11.52 -0.58 -2.99
C ALA A 202 10.18 -1.29 -3.22
N ILE A 203 9.05 -0.64 -2.93
CA ILE A 203 7.72 -1.15 -3.28
C ILE A 203 7.48 -1.16 -4.79
N ALA A 204 7.90 -0.12 -5.52
CA ALA A 204 7.83 -0.08 -6.97
C ALA A 204 8.63 -1.22 -7.60
N ARG A 205 9.85 -1.47 -7.09
CA ARG A 205 10.69 -2.61 -7.49
C ARG A 205 10.06 -3.96 -7.16
N ASP A 206 9.45 -4.11 -5.98
CA ASP A 206 8.65 -5.29 -5.61
C ASP A 206 7.46 -5.50 -6.54
N THR A 207 6.82 -4.41 -6.98
CA THR A 207 5.57 -4.47 -7.75
C THR A 207 5.76 -4.63 -9.25
N ARG A 208 7.01 -4.68 -9.73
CA ARG A 208 7.35 -4.90 -11.14
C ARG A 208 6.70 -6.16 -11.69
N PRO A 209 6.15 -6.14 -12.92
CA PRO A 209 5.66 -7.36 -13.53
C PRO A 209 6.80 -8.37 -13.59
N ALA A 210 6.53 -9.59 -13.15
CA ALA A 210 7.47 -10.70 -13.26
C ALA A 210 7.91 -10.84 -14.73
N ARG A 211 9.21 -10.70 -14.95
CA ARG A 211 9.88 -10.70 -16.26
C ARG A 211 9.89 -12.10 -16.87
N THR A 212 9.85 -13.13 -16.04
CA THR A 212 9.85 -14.53 -16.46
C THR A 212 8.62 -15.29 -15.94
N LEU A 213 8.26 -16.39 -16.62
CA LEU A 213 7.23 -17.32 -16.12
C LEU A 213 7.62 -17.92 -14.76
N LEU A 214 8.91 -18.14 -14.52
CA LEU A 214 9.43 -18.64 -13.25
C LEU A 214 9.19 -17.63 -12.11
N GLU A 215 9.43 -16.34 -12.35
CA GLU A 215 9.14 -15.27 -11.38
C GLU A 215 7.63 -15.14 -11.09
N LYS A 216 6.76 -15.36 -12.09
CA LYS A 216 5.29 -15.38 -11.87
C LYS A 216 4.88 -16.54 -10.96
N VAL A 217 5.50 -17.71 -11.14
CA VAL A 217 5.21 -18.91 -10.34
C VAL A 217 5.75 -18.77 -8.91
N THR A 218 6.97 -18.27 -8.73
CA THR A 218 7.59 -18.11 -7.41
C THR A 218 6.96 -16.98 -6.59
N ARG A 219 6.57 -15.86 -7.22
CA ARG A 219 5.92 -14.73 -6.54
C ARG A 219 4.49 -15.06 -6.06
N ASN A 220 3.78 -15.90 -6.81
CA ASN A 220 2.42 -16.35 -6.47
C ASN A 220 2.38 -17.64 -5.64
N LYS A 221 3.54 -18.23 -5.29
CA LYS A 221 3.61 -19.47 -4.53
C LYS A 221 3.14 -19.22 -3.08
N PRO A 222 2.08 -19.86 -2.58
CA PRO A 222 1.76 -19.83 -1.16
C PRO A 222 2.87 -20.58 -0.39
N ALA A 223 3.17 -20.13 0.83
CA ALA A 223 4.34 -20.59 1.57
C ALA A 223 4.35 -22.09 1.91
N ASP A 224 3.18 -22.74 1.82
CA ASP A 224 2.93 -24.17 2.04
C ASP A 224 3.07 -25.03 0.78
N ALA A 225 3.29 -24.45 -0.41
CA ALA A 225 3.54 -25.22 -1.63
C ALA A 225 4.99 -25.75 -1.74
N MET A 226 5.70 -25.86 -0.62
CA MET A 226 6.89 -26.71 -0.52
C MET A 226 6.41 -28.12 -0.17
N ASP A 227 6.34 -28.99 -1.18
CA ASP A 227 6.94 -30.35 -1.14
C ASP A 227 6.28 -31.42 -2.02
N ALA A 228 5.12 -31.19 -2.67
CA ALA A 228 4.43 -32.32 -3.34
C ALA A 228 4.28 -32.28 -4.88
N CYS A 229 4.17 -31.13 -5.58
CA CYS A 229 3.66 -31.17 -6.97
C CYS A 229 4.26 -30.22 -8.01
N TYR A 230 5.33 -29.46 -7.73
CA TYR A 230 5.89 -28.55 -8.73
C TYR A 230 7.42 -28.63 -8.79
N THR A 231 7.93 -29.71 -9.38
CA THR A 231 9.22 -29.67 -10.04
C THR A 231 9.02 -29.02 -11.42
N ALA A 232 9.99 -28.18 -11.84
CA ALA A 232 9.91 -27.41 -13.09
C ALA A 232 9.60 -28.29 -14.34
N ASP A 233 9.95 -29.57 -14.28
CA ASP A 233 9.73 -30.58 -15.33
C ASP A 233 8.28 -31.06 -15.46
N LEU A 234 7.45 -30.89 -14.42
CA LEU A 234 6.03 -31.28 -14.43
C LEU A 234 5.14 -30.12 -14.92
N ALA A 235 5.49 -28.88 -14.62
CA ALA A 235 4.76 -27.69 -15.06
C ALA A 235 4.77 -27.52 -16.59
N ILE A 236 5.91 -27.83 -17.24
CA ILE A 236 6.05 -27.77 -18.71
C ILE A 236 5.18 -28.84 -19.40
N ARG A 237 4.99 -30.01 -18.77
CA ARG A 237 4.14 -31.09 -19.31
C ARG A 237 2.64 -30.78 -19.17
N CYS A 238 2.21 -30.21 -18.04
CA CYS A 238 0.80 -29.81 -17.87
C CYS A 238 0.36 -28.74 -18.88
N CYS A 239 1.19 -27.72 -19.14
CA CYS A 239 0.86 -26.68 -20.12
C CYS A 239 0.77 -27.19 -21.56
N ARG A 240 1.56 -28.22 -21.94
CA ARG A 240 1.46 -28.81 -23.29
C ARG A 240 0.24 -29.70 -23.48
N SER A 241 -0.27 -30.34 -22.42
CA SER A 241 -1.48 -31.17 -22.51
C SER A 241 -2.78 -30.36 -22.63
N ALA A 242 -2.79 -29.11 -22.14
CA ALA A 242 -3.97 -28.25 -22.18
C ALA A 242 -4.16 -27.51 -23.51
N SER A 243 -3.17 -27.56 -24.42
CA SER A 243 -3.23 -26.92 -25.74
C SER A 243 -3.55 -27.88 -26.88
N SER A 244 -3.83 -29.15 -26.59
CA SER A 244 -4.09 -30.20 -27.59
C SER A 244 -5.39 -30.97 -27.33
N GLY A 245 -6.37 -30.35 -26.67
CA GLY A 245 -7.72 -30.88 -26.46
C GLY A 245 -8.76 -29.90 -26.97
#